data_AF-A0A8T5NFK8-F1
#
_entry.id   AF-A0A8T5NFK8-F1
#
_cell.length_a   1.000
_cell.length_b   1.000
_cell.length_c   1.000
_cell.angle_alpha   90.00
_cell.angle_beta   90.00
_cell.angle_gamma   90.00
#
_symmetry.space_group_name_H-M   'P 1'
#
loop_
_entity.id
_entity.type
_entity.pdbx_description
1 polymer ?
#
loop_
_entity_poly.entity_id
_entity_poly.type
_entity_poly.pdbx_seq_one_letter_code
_entity_poly.pdbx_strand_id
1 'polypeptide(L)'
;MSKKFILLTILIIASVFLSGCVFEQTSKANETIGPDFIPRTNLPTGYSFMGIHETTIDIANNTVSGFEGVYRYGGDDIYIQAFKHDNPETLLSQFKADQRKKFREDYDPFEDISINGHAATKFADVGILNGKEQKKYSIIWAKGDYMVMVGSSFDPMISAVLASATGY
;
A
#
# COMPACT_ATOMS: atom_id res chain seq x y z
N MET A 1 -77.38 -2.84 9.90
CA MET A 1 -76.89 -4.09 10.51
C MET A 1 -75.59 -4.51 9.82
N SER A 2 -74.61 -4.90 10.64
CA SER A 2 -73.26 -5.48 10.37
C SER A 2 -72.55 -5.09 9.07
N LYS A 3 -71.67 -4.08 9.04
CA LYS A 3 -70.29 -4.08 9.60
C LYS A 3 -69.53 -5.41 9.43
N LYS A 4 -69.17 -5.81 8.19
CA LYS A 4 -68.14 -6.85 7.94
C LYS A 4 -67.25 -6.62 6.71
N PHE A 5 -67.27 -5.45 6.07
CA PHE A 5 -66.47 -5.20 4.85
C PHE A 5 -65.29 -4.24 5.01
N ILE A 6 -64.90 -3.85 6.23
CA ILE A 6 -63.90 -2.78 6.46
C ILE A 6 -62.62 -3.31 7.19
N LEU A 7 -62.49 -4.62 7.38
CA LEU A 7 -61.39 -5.18 8.20
C LEU A 7 -60.41 -6.09 7.45
N LEU A 8 -60.46 -6.14 6.11
CA LEU A 8 -59.49 -6.92 5.32
C LEU A 8 -58.68 -6.07 4.32
N THR A 9 -58.66 -4.75 4.49
CA THR A 9 -57.88 -3.81 3.65
C THR A 9 -56.89 -2.98 4.47
N ILE A 10 -56.64 -3.37 5.73
CA ILE A 10 -55.78 -2.63 6.68
C ILE A 10 -54.49 -3.43 7.03
N LEU A 11 -54.28 -4.62 6.44
CA LEU A 11 -53.18 -5.52 6.84
C LEU A 11 -52.19 -5.88 5.70
N ILE A 12 -52.05 -5.00 4.71
CA ILE A 12 -50.94 -5.06 3.72
C ILE A 12 -50.38 -3.65 3.47
N ILE A 13 -50.15 -2.89 4.56
CA ILE A 13 -49.35 -1.64 4.55
C ILE A 13 -48.16 -1.78 5.52
N ALA A 14 -47.85 -3.00 5.97
CA ALA A 14 -46.84 -3.24 7.02
C ALA A 14 -45.82 -4.32 6.63
N SER A 15 -45.28 -4.27 5.40
CA SER A 15 -43.94 -4.76 5.10
C SER A 15 -43.04 -3.53 4.88
N VAL A 16 -42.77 -2.82 5.97
CA VAL A 16 -41.44 -2.84 6.58
C VAL A 16 -40.42 -2.23 5.62
N PHE A 17 -40.47 -0.89 5.54
CA PHE A 17 -39.29 -0.08 5.36
C PHE A 17 -38.38 -0.30 6.58
N LEU A 18 -37.66 -1.42 6.60
CA LEU A 18 -36.44 -1.49 7.39
C LEU A 18 -35.44 -0.58 6.68
N SER A 19 -35.35 0.61 7.26
CA SER A 19 -34.20 1.50 7.24
C SER A 19 -32.89 0.71 7.32
N GLY A 20 -32.41 0.22 6.19
CA GLY A 20 -30.97 0.22 5.98
C GLY A 20 -30.58 1.69 6.01
N CYS A 21 -29.81 2.10 7.02
CA CYS A 21 -29.05 3.33 6.92
C CYS A 21 -28.20 3.19 5.66
N VAL A 22 -28.68 3.73 4.53
CA VAL A 22 -27.77 4.26 3.54
C VAL A 22 -27.11 5.39 4.30
N PHE A 23 -25.91 5.12 4.78
CA PHE A 23 -25.04 6.13 5.34
C PHE A 23 -24.94 7.19 4.24
N GLU A 24 -25.69 8.28 4.37
CA GLU A 24 -25.39 9.51 3.68
C GLU A 24 -24.02 9.91 4.21
N GLN A 25 -22.98 9.45 3.51
CA GLN A 25 -21.66 10.03 3.64
C GLN A 25 -21.77 11.42 3.02
N THR A 26 -22.32 12.33 3.81
CA THR A 26 -22.14 13.76 3.63
C THR A 26 -20.64 13.97 3.54
N SER A 27 -20.24 14.37 2.35
CA SER A 27 -18.90 14.68 1.91
C SER A 27 -18.06 15.33 3.01
N LYS A 28 -17.17 14.55 3.61
CA LYS A 28 -15.88 15.10 4.02
C LYS A 28 -15.02 15.14 2.77
N ALA A 29 -14.71 16.34 2.33
CA ALA A 29 -13.67 16.61 1.36
C ALA A 29 -12.44 15.74 1.66
N ASN A 30 -11.90 15.07 0.63
CA ASN A 30 -10.53 14.55 0.53
C ASN A 30 -9.70 14.62 1.83
N GLU A 31 -10.05 13.82 2.85
CA GLU A 31 -9.06 13.50 3.87
C GLU A 31 -8.08 12.57 3.13
N THR A 32 -6.85 13.04 2.95
CA THR A 32 -5.75 12.23 2.41
C THR A 32 -5.50 11.08 3.40
N ILE A 33 -6.26 10.00 3.27
CA ILE A 33 -6.04 8.75 4.02
C ILE A 33 -4.64 8.21 3.67
N GLY A 34 -3.65 8.47 4.51
CA GLY A 34 -2.29 7.94 4.35
C GLY A 34 -1.24 9.00 3.98
N PRO A 35 0.04 8.61 4.02
CA PRO A 35 1.17 9.53 3.94
C PRO A 35 1.34 10.14 2.54
N ASP A 36 1.95 11.33 2.50
CA ASP A 36 2.24 12.07 1.27
C ASP A 36 3.11 11.29 0.27
N PHE A 37 3.80 10.24 0.73
CA PHE A 37 4.59 9.33 -0.10
C PHE A 37 3.75 8.41 -1.01
N ILE A 38 2.41 8.41 -0.88
CA ILE A 38 1.51 7.57 -1.69
C ILE A 38 0.77 8.48 -2.68
N PRO A 39 1.37 8.78 -3.85
CA PRO A 39 0.73 9.62 -4.87
C PRO A 39 -0.53 8.97 -5.42
N ARG A 40 -1.62 9.72 -5.49
CA ARG A 40 -2.91 9.26 -6.05
C ARG A 40 -3.20 9.81 -7.43
N THR A 41 -2.50 10.87 -7.80
CA THR A 41 -2.66 11.62 -9.04
C THR A 41 -1.29 11.89 -9.65
N ASN A 42 -1.25 12.35 -10.91
CA ASN A 42 -0.01 12.62 -11.64
C ASN A 42 0.94 11.41 -11.69
N LEU A 43 0.38 10.22 -11.78
CA LEU A 43 1.15 8.98 -11.84
C LEU A 43 1.91 8.88 -13.17
N PRO A 44 3.05 8.18 -13.18
CA PRO A 44 3.75 7.89 -14.42
C PRO A 44 2.86 7.12 -15.40
N THR A 45 3.16 7.25 -16.68
CA THR A 45 2.41 6.55 -17.74
C THR A 45 2.40 5.05 -17.48
N GLY A 46 1.21 4.44 -17.56
CA GLY A 46 1.00 3.01 -17.37
C GLY A 46 0.62 2.59 -15.95
N TYR A 47 0.70 3.49 -14.96
CA TYR A 47 0.27 3.21 -13.59
C TYR A 47 -1.16 3.66 -13.35
N SER A 48 -1.91 2.82 -12.63
CA SER A 48 -3.24 3.13 -12.10
C SER A 48 -3.26 2.94 -10.60
N PHE A 49 -3.65 3.98 -9.84
CA PHE A 49 -3.88 3.84 -8.41
C PHE A 49 -5.14 3.02 -8.15
N MET A 50 -5.02 1.99 -7.33
CA MET A 50 -6.09 1.03 -7.04
C MET A 50 -6.72 1.23 -5.66
N GLY A 51 -5.96 1.77 -4.71
CA GLY A 51 -6.46 2.01 -3.36
C GLY A 51 -5.34 2.13 -2.34
N ILE A 52 -5.75 2.42 -1.10
CA ILE A 52 -4.87 2.48 0.05
C ILE A 52 -5.51 1.75 1.23
N HIS A 53 -4.71 1.00 1.98
CA HIS A 53 -5.13 0.38 3.24
C HIS A 53 -4.01 0.38 4.26
N GLU A 54 -4.34 0.09 5.51
CA GLU A 54 -3.36 -0.15 6.57
C GLU A 54 -2.64 -1.49 6.33
N THR A 55 -1.37 -1.56 6.70
CA THR A 55 -0.54 -2.75 6.60
C THR A 55 0.42 -2.83 7.78
N THR A 56 1.14 -3.95 7.90
CA THR A 56 2.18 -4.15 8.91
C THR A 56 3.38 -4.86 8.31
N ILE A 57 4.57 -4.62 8.86
CA ILE A 57 5.79 -5.38 8.54
C ILE A 57 6.49 -5.82 9.82
N ASP A 58 7.04 -7.03 9.80
CA ASP A 58 7.86 -7.54 10.90
C ASP A 58 9.34 -7.25 10.64
N ILE A 59 9.97 -6.47 11.52
CA ILE A 59 11.39 -6.07 11.47
C ILE A 59 12.00 -6.19 12.87
N ALA A 60 13.14 -6.86 12.99
CA ALA A 60 13.89 -7.06 14.22
C ALA A 60 13.02 -7.55 15.40
N ASN A 61 12.09 -8.48 15.11
CA ASN A 61 11.10 -9.03 16.04
C ASN A 61 10.00 -8.06 16.51
N ASN A 62 9.86 -6.89 15.87
CA ASN A 62 8.76 -5.95 16.11
C ASN A 62 7.84 -5.91 14.90
N THR A 63 6.55 -5.79 15.15
CA THR A 63 5.55 -5.49 14.10
C THR A 63 5.37 -3.98 14.02
N VAL A 64 5.64 -3.39 12.85
CA VAL A 64 5.52 -1.95 12.60
C VAL A 64 4.31 -1.71 11.69
N SER A 65 3.43 -0.80 12.09
CA SER A 65 2.27 -0.41 11.30
C SER A 65 2.61 0.61 10.22
N GLY A 66 1.83 0.59 9.15
CA GLY A 66 2.01 1.49 8.02
C GLY A 66 0.80 1.55 7.12
N PHE A 67 0.97 2.21 5.99
CA PHE A 67 0.01 2.28 4.92
C PHE A 67 0.58 1.67 3.65
N GLU A 68 -0.25 1.00 2.87
CA GLU A 68 0.08 0.45 1.56
C GLU A 68 -0.81 1.06 0.49
N GLY A 69 -0.18 1.73 -0.47
CA GLY A 69 -0.80 2.13 -1.72
C GLY A 69 -0.62 1.04 -2.76
N VAL A 70 -1.71 0.64 -3.41
CA VAL A 70 -1.71 -0.39 -4.44
C VAL A 70 -1.81 0.28 -5.80
N TYR A 71 -0.94 -0.12 -6.73
CA TYR A 71 -0.88 0.39 -8.09
C TYR A 71 -0.90 -0.78 -9.08
N ARG A 72 -1.54 -0.59 -10.23
CA ARG A 72 -1.49 -1.55 -11.33
C ARG A 72 -0.57 -1.05 -12.44
N TYR A 73 0.30 -1.92 -12.94
CA TYR A 73 1.14 -1.69 -14.12
C TYR A 73 1.23 -2.96 -14.96
N GLY A 74 0.84 -2.90 -16.24
CA GLY A 74 0.96 -4.05 -17.15
C GLY A 74 0.17 -5.31 -16.73
N GLY A 75 -0.77 -5.19 -15.80
CA GLY A 75 -1.53 -6.32 -15.23
C GLY A 75 -1.01 -6.80 -13.87
N ASP A 76 0.20 -6.38 -13.46
CA ASP A 76 0.78 -6.68 -12.16
C ASP A 76 0.47 -5.59 -11.13
N ASP A 77 0.45 -5.99 -9.86
CA ASP A 77 0.32 -5.06 -8.73
C ASP A 77 1.72 -4.66 -8.21
N ILE A 78 1.89 -3.36 -7.98
CA ILE A 78 3.08 -2.73 -7.43
C ILE A 78 2.65 -1.89 -6.22
N TYR A 79 3.45 -1.87 -5.17
CA TYR A 79 3.09 -1.28 -3.90
C TYR A 79 3.99 -0.10 -3.55
N ILE A 80 3.42 0.87 -2.86
CA ILE A 80 4.18 1.83 -2.05
C ILE A 80 3.75 1.62 -0.61
N GLN A 81 4.68 1.15 0.22
CA GLN A 81 4.47 0.93 1.63
C GLN A 81 5.19 2.02 2.42
N ALA A 82 4.54 2.59 3.42
CA ALA A 82 5.08 3.61 4.28
C ALA A 82 4.83 3.24 5.75
N PHE A 83 5.89 2.84 6.44
CA PHE A 83 5.85 2.35 7.82
C PHE A 83 6.27 3.45 8.78
N LYS A 84 5.39 3.80 9.72
CA LYS A 84 5.62 4.90 10.65
C LYS A 84 6.51 4.44 11.80
N HIS A 85 7.56 5.20 12.12
CA HIS A 85 8.47 4.91 13.21
C HIS A 85 9.12 6.20 13.73
N ASP A 86 9.36 6.29 15.04
CA ASP A 86 10.01 7.46 15.65
C ASP A 86 11.46 7.66 15.18
N ASN A 87 12.07 6.60 14.65
CA ASN A 87 13.41 6.62 14.06
C ASN A 87 13.45 5.71 12.83
N PRO A 88 13.01 6.18 11.65
CA PRO A 88 12.88 5.33 10.46
C PRO A 88 14.24 4.92 9.88
N GLU A 89 15.30 5.68 10.12
CA GLU A 89 16.67 5.29 9.74
C GLU A 89 17.15 4.05 10.50
N THR A 90 16.81 3.97 11.78
CA THR A 90 17.08 2.76 12.59
C THR A 90 16.25 1.58 12.09
N LEU A 91 14.98 1.81 11.75
CA LEU A 91 14.11 0.77 11.20
C LEU A 91 14.65 0.24 9.86
N LEU A 92 15.08 1.15 8.97
CA LEU A 92 15.72 0.81 7.69
C LEU A 92 17.01 0.00 7.91
N SER A 93 17.83 0.39 8.89
CA SER A 93 19.06 -0.34 9.22
C SER A 93 18.77 -1.75 9.75
N GLN A 94 17.73 -1.90 10.57
CA GLN A 94 17.27 -3.20 11.06
C GLN A 94 16.71 -4.07 9.94
N PHE A 95 15.88 -3.49 9.05
CA PHE A 95 15.40 -4.17 7.86
C PHE A 95 16.57 -4.70 7.02
N LYS A 96 17.57 -3.85 6.73
CA LYS A 96 18.77 -4.26 5.99
C LYS A 96 19.51 -5.39 6.67
N ALA A 97 19.68 -5.33 8.00
CA ALA A 97 20.33 -6.38 8.76
C ALA A 97 19.57 -7.72 8.69
N ASP A 98 18.24 -7.69 8.83
CA ASP A 98 17.42 -8.90 8.77
C ASP A 98 17.38 -9.53 7.38
N GLN A 99 17.32 -8.71 6.33
CA GLN A 99 17.41 -9.23 4.97
C GLN A 99 18.78 -9.86 4.71
N ARG A 100 19.90 -9.24 5.13
CA ARG A 100 21.24 -9.85 4.99
C ARG A 100 21.34 -11.23 5.68
N LYS A 101 20.70 -11.41 6.85
CA LYS A 101 20.65 -12.73 7.52
C LYS A 101 19.89 -13.79 6.71
N LYS A 102 18.94 -13.40 5.86
CA LYS A 102 18.19 -14.33 4.99
C LYS A 102 19.03 -14.78 3.79
N PHE A 103 19.99 -13.97 3.37
CA PHE A 103 20.92 -14.30 2.29
C PHE A 103 22.19 -14.96 2.82
N ARG A 104 23.02 -15.49 1.92
CA ARG A 104 24.35 -16.01 2.27
C ARG A 104 25.25 -14.87 2.74
N GLU A 105 26.19 -15.16 3.63
CA GLU A 105 27.06 -14.16 4.27
C GLU A 105 27.90 -13.32 3.28
N ASP A 106 28.09 -13.79 2.05
CA ASP A 106 28.85 -13.14 0.99
C ASP A 106 28.00 -12.31 0.00
N TYR A 107 26.68 -12.25 0.20
CA TYR A 107 25.77 -11.50 -0.68
C TYR A 107 25.12 -10.32 0.06
N ASP A 108 25.41 -9.11 -0.43
CA ASP A 108 24.66 -7.92 -0.04
C ASP A 108 23.56 -7.63 -1.08
N PRO A 109 22.26 -7.78 -0.72
CA PRO A 109 21.16 -7.49 -1.65
C PRO A 109 20.90 -5.98 -1.83
N PHE A 110 21.69 -5.12 -1.19
CA PHE A 110 21.49 -3.68 -1.16
C PHE A 110 22.50 -2.94 -2.02
N GLU A 111 22.02 -1.94 -2.74
CA GLU A 111 22.83 -0.99 -3.51
C GLU A 111 22.35 0.42 -3.21
N ASP A 112 23.26 1.30 -2.79
CA ASP A 112 22.92 2.70 -2.57
C ASP A 112 22.73 3.42 -3.91
N ILE A 113 21.62 4.14 -4.02
CA ILE A 113 21.21 4.87 -5.23
C ILE A 113 20.70 6.27 -4.85
N SER A 114 20.35 7.06 -5.86
CA SER A 114 19.62 8.31 -5.65
C SER A 114 18.36 8.36 -6.51
N ILE A 115 17.25 8.79 -5.91
CA ILE A 115 15.99 9.12 -6.58
C ILE A 115 15.72 10.59 -6.31
N ASN A 116 15.39 11.36 -7.36
CA ASN A 116 15.16 12.82 -7.31
C ASN A 116 16.21 13.63 -6.51
N GLY A 117 17.47 13.17 -6.47
CA GLY A 117 18.57 13.85 -5.74
C GLY A 117 18.65 13.52 -4.25
N HIS A 118 17.81 12.63 -3.74
CA HIS A 118 17.83 12.12 -2.38
C HIS A 118 18.47 10.73 -2.30
N ALA A 119 19.03 10.40 -1.13
CA ALA A 119 19.61 9.08 -0.89
C ALA A 119 18.50 8.03 -0.74
N ALA A 120 18.66 6.92 -1.44
CA ALA A 120 17.79 5.76 -1.35
C ALA A 120 18.63 4.48 -1.49
N THR A 121 18.01 3.33 -1.26
CA THR A 121 18.65 2.03 -1.45
C THR A 121 17.79 1.17 -2.35
N LYS A 122 18.40 0.59 -3.38
CA LYS A 122 17.80 -0.48 -4.17
C LYS A 122 18.00 -1.79 -3.42
N PHE A 123 16.93 -2.55 -3.24
CA PHE A 123 16.91 -3.86 -2.60
C PHE A 123 16.53 -4.92 -3.63
N ALA A 124 17.37 -5.94 -3.77
CA ALA A 124 17.14 -7.08 -4.65
C ALA A 124 16.78 -8.34 -3.84
N ASP A 125 15.49 -8.68 -3.82
CA ASP A 125 14.96 -9.92 -3.23
C ASP A 125 14.89 -11.04 -4.27
N VAL A 126 14.62 -12.27 -3.83
CA VAL A 126 14.37 -13.42 -4.70
C VAL A 126 12.87 -13.68 -4.82
N GLY A 127 12.38 -13.73 -6.06
CA GLY A 127 11.01 -14.14 -6.39
C GLY A 127 11.01 -15.24 -7.45
N ILE A 128 9.85 -15.83 -7.69
CA ILE A 128 9.65 -16.83 -8.75
C ILE A 128 8.91 -16.20 -9.93
N LEU A 129 9.52 -16.24 -11.11
CA LEU A 129 8.89 -15.83 -12.38
C LEU A 129 9.01 -16.98 -13.38
N ASN A 130 7.87 -17.44 -13.90
CA ASN A 130 7.77 -18.57 -14.83
C ASN A 130 8.50 -19.83 -14.33
N GLY A 131 8.36 -20.13 -13.04
CA GLY A 131 8.96 -21.31 -12.40
C GLY A 131 10.47 -21.23 -12.14
N LYS A 132 11.09 -20.05 -12.33
CA LYS A 132 12.52 -19.83 -12.05
C LYS A 132 12.71 -18.73 -11.02
N GLU A 133 13.72 -18.90 -10.18
CA GLU A 133 14.20 -17.84 -9.30
C GLU A 133 14.74 -16.68 -10.11
N GLN A 134 14.25 -15.48 -9.82
CA GLN A 134 14.66 -14.22 -10.43
C GLN A 134 14.65 -13.12 -9.38
N LYS A 135 15.42 -12.06 -9.62
CA LYS A 135 15.48 -10.93 -8.71
C LYS A 135 14.23 -10.06 -8.83
N LYS A 136 13.64 -9.72 -7.68
CA LYS A 136 12.61 -8.70 -7.54
C LYS A 136 13.22 -7.47 -6.87
N TYR A 137 12.90 -6.30 -7.37
CA TYR A 137 13.52 -5.05 -6.96
C TYR A 137 12.53 -4.15 -6.26
N SER A 138 12.95 -3.63 -5.12
CA SER A 138 12.29 -2.55 -4.40
C SER A 138 13.27 -1.40 -4.17
N ILE A 139 12.74 -0.20 -3.97
CA ILE A 139 13.52 0.98 -3.57
C ILE A 139 13.04 1.40 -2.20
N ILE A 140 13.98 1.57 -1.27
CA ILE A 140 13.70 1.86 0.12
C ILE A 140 14.47 3.10 0.58
N TRP A 141 13.83 3.93 1.41
CA TRP A 141 14.47 5.07 2.05
C TRP A 141 13.75 5.41 3.35
N ALA A 142 14.40 6.24 4.17
CA ALA A 142 13.78 6.84 5.35
C ALA A 142 13.53 8.33 5.08
N LYS A 143 12.36 8.83 5.47
CA LYS A 143 12.02 10.25 5.41
C LYS A 143 10.97 10.63 6.45
N GLY A 144 11.26 11.70 7.19
CA GLY A 144 10.37 12.19 8.24
C GLY A 144 10.24 11.10 9.29
N ASP A 145 8.99 10.69 9.57
CA ASP A 145 8.67 9.62 10.50
C ASP A 145 8.40 8.28 9.79
N TYR A 146 8.80 8.13 8.53
CA TYR A 146 8.46 6.96 7.71
C TYR A 146 9.69 6.27 7.12
N MET A 147 9.68 4.94 7.14
CA MET A 147 10.44 4.12 6.20
C MET A 147 9.51 3.81 5.01
N VAL A 148 9.93 4.17 3.81
CA VAL A 148 9.16 3.99 2.58
C VAL A 148 9.79 2.88 1.74
N MET A 149 8.96 2.02 1.16
CA MET A 149 9.35 0.97 0.24
C MET A 149 8.47 1.02 -1.01
N VAL A 150 9.08 1.08 -2.19
CA VAL A 150 8.40 1.06 -3.49
C VAL A 150 8.80 -0.18 -4.26
N GLY A 151 7.83 -1.02 -4.62
CA GLY A 151 8.08 -2.30 -5.26
C GLY A 151 7.01 -3.35 -4.92
N SER A 152 7.25 -4.63 -5.15
CA SER A 152 8.45 -5.21 -5.75
C SER A 152 8.18 -5.71 -7.16
N SER A 153 9.09 -5.41 -8.10
CA SER A 153 8.96 -5.77 -9.53
C SER A 153 10.16 -6.57 -10.04
N PHE A 154 9.94 -7.47 -10.99
CA PHE A 154 11.05 -8.13 -11.70
C PHE A 154 11.78 -7.18 -12.68
N ASP A 155 11.16 -6.07 -13.06
CA ASP A 155 11.79 -4.97 -13.79
C ASP A 155 12.11 -3.83 -12.82
N PRO A 156 13.40 -3.53 -12.54
CA PRO A 156 13.77 -2.46 -11.63
C PRO A 156 13.31 -1.08 -12.08
N MET A 157 13.09 -0.86 -13.39
CA MET A 157 12.58 0.42 -13.89
C MET A 157 11.16 0.70 -13.43
N ILE A 158 10.32 -0.34 -13.29
CA ILE A 158 8.95 -0.19 -12.78
C ILE A 158 8.98 0.33 -11.34
N SER A 159 9.85 -0.21 -10.48
CA SER A 159 9.96 0.30 -9.10
C SER A 159 10.57 1.71 -9.07
N ALA A 160 11.57 2.00 -9.92
CA ALA A 160 12.24 3.30 -9.98
C ALA A 160 11.36 4.44 -10.48
N VAL A 161 10.57 4.21 -11.52
CA VAL A 161 9.66 5.21 -12.07
C VAL A 161 8.56 5.56 -11.06
N LEU A 162 8.00 4.55 -10.38
CA LEU A 162 7.00 4.80 -9.34
C LEU A 162 7.62 5.47 -8.10
N ALA A 163 8.84 5.11 -7.70
CA ALA A 163 9.54 5.76 -6.59
C ALA A 163 9.78 7.25 -6.89
N SER A 164 10.17 7.57 -8.13
CA SER A 164 10.38 8.96 -8.55
C SER A 164 9.07 9.78 -8.51
N ALA A 165 7.91 9.14 -8.71
CA ALA A 165 6.61 9.80 -8.66
C ALA A 165 6.18 10.21 -7.23
N THR A 166 6.87 9.72 -6.20
CA THR A 166 6.63 10.16 -4.82
C THR A 166 7.10 11.60 -4.58
N GLY A 167 7.87 12.18 -5.51
CA GLY A 167 8.46 13.52 -5.38
C GLY A 167 9.63 13.58 -4.39
N TYR A 168 10.10 12.40 -3.96
CA TYR A 168 11.27 12.21 -3.11
C TYR A 168 12.42 11.58 -3.88
#